data_AF-A0A6H1TSG9-F1
#
_entry.id   AF-A0A6H1TSG9-F1
#
_cell.length_a   1.000
_cell.length_b   1.000
_cell.length_c   1.000
_cell.angle_alpha   90.00
_cell.angle_beta   90.00
_cell.angle_gamma   90.00
#
_symmetry.space_group_name_H-M   'P 1'
#
loop_
_entity.id
_entity.type
_entity.pdbx_description
1 polymer ?
#
loop_
_entity_poly.entity_id
_entity_poly.type
_entity_poly.pdbx_seq_one_letter_code
_entity_poly.pdbx_strand_id
1 'polypeptide(L)'
;MGTFKPNSGDPVLPQRSRKGYLNFSQIPFPQPMFSSALQTQAQEIVVPTSKLLDFLIPLFQVLQPNKHFNRHKVNNYIYRKWRDPGLTTNIEGIRVTYQGQPGGKNSEHHWRVDVSKASPKLREVFEQLQRHSRLPIAVPSTPTGDRAARGAIEWNGLWLRSPAQVKIAEALDLRQLVFFANVPGRVPTRDGPSRAIDVEFSIVYRGQLGILEVDGSTDSAGSPPDYHRARLFLRQGIIYTRFTERECLDDPEAVVEEFLDLFVRGSLDSALA
;
A
#
# COMPACT_ATOMS: atom_id res chain seq x y z
N MET A 1 13.20 92.97 9.33
CA MET A 1 13.68 92.31 10.57
C MET A 1 12.76 91.14 10.84
N GLY A 2 13.15 89.87 10.91
CA GLY A 2 14.38 89.16 10.62
C GLY A 2 13.95 87.71 10.36
N THR A 3 14.46 87.14 9.27
CA THR A 3 14.16 85.79 8.76
C THR A 3 14.89 84.72 9.58
N PHE A 4 14.19 83.69 10.03
CA PHE A 4 14.80 82.51 10.67
C PHE A 4 15.01 81.42 9.62
N LYS A 5 16.28 81.09 9.34
CA LYS A 5 16.71 79.94 8.54
C LYS A 5 16.92 78.73 9.46
N PRO A 6 16.49 77.51 9.09
CA PRO A 6 16.90 76.28 9.77
C PRO A 6 18.30 75.83 9.30
N ASN A 7 19.06 75.32 10.27
CA ASN A 7 20.46 74.95 10.18
C ASN A 7 20.61 73.53 9.58
N SER A 8 21.43 73.40 8.54
CA SER A 8 21.80 72.15 7.89
C SER A 8 22.96 71.48 8.63
N GLY A 9 22.73 70.28 9.14
CA GLY A 9 23.76 69.45 9.76
C GLY A 9 23.48 67.98 9.49
N ASP A 10 23.79 67.52 8.27
CA ASP A 10 23.76 66.10 7.92
C ASP A 10 25.01 65.39 8.48
N PRO A 11 24.85 64.28 9.23
CA PRO A 11 25.98 63.43 9.58
C PRO A 11 26.35 62.50 8.40
N VAL A 12 27.62 62.61 8.03
CA VAL A 12 28.34 61.81 7.03
C VAL A 12 28.30 60.31 7.35
N LEU A 13 27.75 59.50 6.45
CA LEU A 13 27.83 58.03 6.49
C LEU A 13 29.23 57.55 6.10
N PRO A 14 29.85 56.61 6.86
CA PRO A 14 31.15 56.07 6.51
C PRO A 14 31.08 55.13 5.29
N GLN A 15 31.96 55.39 4.32
CA GLN A 15 32.19 54.54 3.14
C GLN A 15 32.67 53.14 3.57
N ARG A 16 31.89 52.11 3.22
CA ARG A 16 32.32 50.72 3.34
C ARG A 16 33.13 50.30 2.11
N SER A 17 34.38 49.96 2.41
CA SER A 17 35.38 49.31 1.56
C SER A 17 34.82 48.14 0.74
N ARG A 18 35.18 48.10 -0.54
CA ARG A 18 34.93 47.01 -1.50
C ARG A 18 35.62 45.73 -1.02
N LYS A 19 34.85 44.74 -0.58
CA LYS A 19 35.28 43.34 -0.50
C LYS A 19 34.80 42.59 -1.75
N GLY A 20 35.72 41.83 -2.33
CA GLY A 20 35.60 41.20 -3.65
C GLY A 20 34.43 40.23 -3.79
N TYR A 21 33.87 40.23 -4.99
CA TYR A 21 32.95 39.21 -5.46
C TYR A 21 33.72 37.90 -5.66
N LEU A 22 33.41 36.88 -4.87
CA LEU A 22 33.79 35.51 -5.18
C LEU A 22 32.84 34.98 -6.26
N ASN A 23 33.45 34.63 -7.39
CA ASN A 23 32.79 34.09 -8.57
C ASN A 23 32.45 32.61 -8.33
N PHE A 24 31.18 32.30 -8.03
CA PHE A 24 30.69 30.94 -7.70
C PHE A 24 30.44 30.04 -8.93
N SER A 25 31.19 30.21 -10.01
CA SER A 25 30.98 29.49 -11.27
C SER A 25 32.04 28.41 -11.59
N GLN A 26 32.92 28.04 -10.64
CA GLN A 26 33.96 27.01 -10.88
C GLN A 26 34.26 26.13 -9.66
N ILE A 27 33.25 25.50 -9.06
CA ILE A 27 33.48 24.35 -8.18
C ILE A 27 33.13 23.09 -9.00
N PRO A 28 34.10 22.24 -9.38
CA PRO A 28 33.79 20.95 -9.97
C PRO A 28 33.12 20.10 -8.89
N PHE A 29 31.81 19.90 -9.01
CA PHE A 29 31.11 18.89 -8.24
C PHE A 29 31.73 17.53 -8.59
N PRO A 30 32.16 16.72 -7.60
CA PRO A 30 32.55 15.36 -7.86
C PRO A 30 31.32 14.63 -8.43
N GLN A 31 31.45 14.21 -9.69
CA GLN A 31 30.52 13.29 -10.33
C GLN A 31 30.43 12.04 -9.42
N PRO A 32 29.22 11.59 -9.03
CA PRO A 32 29.10 10.30 -8.38
C PRO A 32 29.58 9.25 -9.38
N MET A 33 30.73 8.64 -9.09
CA MET A 33 31.16 7.39 -9.70
C MET A 33 30.02 6.40 -9.52
N PHE A 34 29.36 6.03 -10.62
CA PHE A 34 28.40 4.94 -10.65
C PHE A 34 29.13 3.67 -10.19
N SER A 35 29.00 3.35 -8.91
CA SER A 35 29.32 2.02 -8.41
C SER A 35 28.20 1.11 -8.92
N SER A 36 28.54 0.33 -9.94
CA SER A 36 27.77 -0.79 -10.45
C SER A 36 27.68 -1.87 -9.36
N ALA A 37 26.67 -1.78 -8.51
CA ALA A 37 26.36 -2.81 -7.52
C ALA A 37 24.85 -3.07 -7.43
N LEU A 38 24.44 -4.10 -8.17
CA LEU A 38 23.34 -5.03 -7.88
C LEU A 38 21.94 -4.44 -7.72
N GLN A 39 21.37 -4.18 -8.89
CA GLN A 39 19.93 -4.20 -9.16
C GLN A 39 19.34 -5.56 -8.74
N THR A 40 18.79 -5.65 -7.53
CA THR A 40 18.08 -6.84 -7.06
C THR A 40 16.60 -6.67 -7.41
N GLN A 41 16.23 -7.03 -8.64
CA GLN A 41 14.84 -7.00 -9.11
C GLN A 41 13.99 -8.03 -8.36
N ALA A 42 12.71 -7.67 -8.15
CA ALA A 42 11.71 -8.41 -7.38
C ALA A 42 11.75 -9.93 -7.61
N GLN A 43 11.93 -10.67 -6.52
CA GLN A 43 12.17 -12.12 -6.56
C GLN A 43 10.89 -12.94 -6.33
N GLU A 44 9.76 -12.31 -6.00
CA GLU A 44 8.51 -12.99 -5.64
C GLU A 44 7.30 -12.33 -6.30
N ILE A 45 6.37 -13.13 -6.82
CA ILE A 45 5.16 -12.68 -7.51
C ILE A 45 3.93 -13.52 -7.13
N VAL A 46 2.74 -12.91 -7.09
CA VAL A 46 1.47 -13.64 -6.99
C VAL A 46 0.78 -13.65 -8.35
N VAL A 47 0.44 -14.83 -8.83
CA VAL A 47 -0.13 -15.04 -10.16
C VAL A 47 -1.35 -15.97 -10.12
N PRO A 48 -2.36 -15.73 -10.97
CA PRO A 48 -3.42 -16.71 -11.18
C PRO A 48 -2.90 -17.96 -11.91
N THR A 49 -3.66 -19.05 -11.86
CA THR A 49 -3.28 -20.35 -12.44
C THR A 49 -2.97 -20.28 -13.93
N SER A 50 -3.77 -19.53 -14.69
CA SER A 50 -3.55 -19.29 -16.12
C SER A 50 -2.16 -18.74 -16.40
N LYS A 51 -1.71 -17.80 -15.58
CA LYS A 51 -0.39 -17.16 -15.68
C LYS A 51 0.71 -18.10 -15.20
N LEU A 52 0.48 -18.82 -14.10
CA LEU A 52 1.42 -19.86 -13.66
C LEU A 52 1.67 -20.92 -14.75
N LEU A 53 0.64 -21.32 -15.50
CA LEU A 53 0.79 -22.27 -16.60
C LEU A 53 1.61 -21.71 -17.76
N ASP A 54 1.45 -20.44 -18.08
CA ASP A 54 2.27 -19.75 -19.09
C ASP A 54 3.76 -19.71 -18.71
N PHE A 55 4.06 -19.79 -17.41
CA PHE A 55 5.41 -19.90 -16.87
C PHE A 55 5.94 -21.34 -16.84
N LEU A 56 5.16 -22.27 -16.28
CA LEU A 56 5.62 -23.64 -16.04
C LEU A 56 5.80 -24.46 -17.31
N ILE A 57 5.03 -24.18 -18.37
CA ILE A 57 5.14 -24.92 -19.64
C ILE A 57 6.51 -24.67 -20.30
N PRO A 58 6.95 -23.43 -20.58
CA PRO A 58 8.31 -23.17 -21.05
C PRO A 58 9.39 -23.68 -20.09
N LEU A 59 9.19 -23.50 -18.78
CA LEU A 59 10.13 -23.98 -17.76
C LEU A 59 10.35 -25.49 -17.87
N PHE A 60 9.29 -26.28 -17.90
CA PHE A 60 9.40 -27.73 -18.03
C PHE A 60 9.95 -28.16 -19.38
N GLN A 61 9.71 -27.40 -20.45
CA GLN A 61 10.33 -27.65 -21.75
C GLN A 61 11.85 -27.45 -21.70
N VAL A 62 12.34 -26.46 -20.95
CA VAL A 62 13.79 -26.23 -20.74
C VAL A 62 14.40 -27.32 -19.85
N LEU A 63 13.70 -27.74 -18.80
CA LEU A 63 14.18 -28.75 -17.85
C LEU A 63 14.09 -30.18 -18.41
N GLN A 64 13.14 -30.45 -19.30
CA GLN A 64 12.88 -31.78 -19.87
C GLN A 64 12.64 -31.67 -21.38
N PRO A 65 13.68 -31.38 -22.18
CA PRO A 65 13.52 -31.05 -23.61
C PRO A 65 12.92 -32.19 -24.44
N ASN A 66 13.09 -33.44 -24.01
CA ASN A 66 12.55 -34.62 -24.70
C ASN A 66 11.07 -34.90 -24.37
N LYS A 67 10.44 -34.09 -23.53
CA LYS A 67 9.02 -34.23 -23.19
C LYS A 67 8.24 -33.02 -23.68
N HIS A 68 7.07 -33.29 -24.25
CA HIS A 68 6.15 -32.26 -24.67
C HIS A 68 5.15 -31.93 -23.55
N PHE A 69 5.20 -30.70 -23.06
CA PHE A 69 4.26 -30.19 -22.07
C PHE A 69 3.15 -29.40 -22.75
N ASN A 70 1.91 -29.70 -22.39
CA ASN A 70 0.76 -28.89 -22.79
C ASN A 70 0.03 -28.38 -21.55
N ARG A 71 -0.80 -27.35 -21.75
CA ARG A 71 -1.51 -26.68 -20.67
C ARG A 71 -2.34 -27.64 -19.82
N HIS A 72 -3.03 -28.59 -20.45
CA HIS A 72 -3.88 -29.56 -19.74
C HIS A 72 -3.06 -30.50 -18.85
N LYS A 73 -1.95 -31.06 -19.34
CA LYS A 73 -1.08 -31.96 -18.58
C LYS A 73 -0.45 -31.24 -17.38
N VAL A 74 0.07 -30.04 -17.59
CA VAL A 74 0.69 -29.24 -16.51
C VAL A 74 -0.36 -28.82 -15.48
N ASN A 75 -1.55 -28.39 -15.94
CA ASN A 75 -2.64 -28.05 -15.03
C ASN A 75 -3.07 -29.25 -14.18
N ASN A 76 -3.32 -30.41 -14.79
CA ASN A 76 -3.67 -31.62 -14.04
C ASN A 76 -2.58 -32.01 -13.03
N TYR A 77 -1.32 -31.85 -13.39
CA TYR A 77 -0.19 -32.12 -12.49
C TYR A 77 -0.23 -31.20 -11.26
N ILE A 78 -0.35 -29.88 -11.46
CA ILE A 78 -0.48 -28.90 -10.37
C ILE A 78 -1.71 -29.21 -9.50
N TYR A 79 -2.85 -29.51 -10.12
CA TYR A 79 -4.10 -29.82 -9.42
C TYR A 79 -3.94 -31.02 -8.48
N ARG A 80 -3.30 -32.10 -8.94
CA ARG A 80 -3.16 -33.34 -8.18
C ARG A 80 -2.10 -33.27 -7.10
N LYS A 81 -1.10 -32.40 -7.25
CA LYS A 81 0.09 -32.40 -6.39
C LYS A 81 0.19 -31.18 -5.48
N TRP A 82 -0.30 -30.01 -5.89
CA TRP A 82 0.10 -28.73 -5.30
C TRP A 82 -1.06 -27.87 -4.76
N ARG A 83 -2.29 -28.38 -4.73
CA ARG A 83 -3.49 -27.62 -4.27
C ARG A 83 -3.85 -27.84 -2.80
N ASP A 84 -2.85 -27.81 -1.94
CA ASP A 84 -3.05 -27.84 -0.50
C ASP A 84 -2.59 -26.48 0.07
N PRO A 85 -3.44 -25.73 0.79
CA PRO A 85 -3.07 -24.41 1.30
C PRO A 85 -1.73 -24.42 2.07
N GLY A 86 -0.83 -23.52 1.72
CA GLY A 86 0.51 -23.44 2.33
C GLY A 86 1.54 -24.43 1.77
N LEU A 87 1.12 -25.40 0.96
CA LEU A 87 2.05 -26.32 0.30
C LEU A 87 2.95 -25.54 -0.66
N THR A 88 4.25 -25.65 -0.41
CA THR A 88 5.30 -25.03 -1.21
C THR A 88 6.07 -26.11 -1.94
N THR A 89 6.14 -26.00 -3.26
CA THR A 89 6.95 -26.87 -4.09
C THR A 89 8.18 -26.15 -4.60
N ASN A 90 9.33 -26.81 -4.57
CA ASN A 90 10.56 -26.31 -5.16
C ASN A 90 10.80 -26.99 -6.52
N ILE A 91 11.04 -26.18 -7.55
CA ILE A 91 11.41 -26.61 -8.90
C ILE A 91 12.71 -25.90 -9.26
N GLU A 92 13.85 -26.57 -9.12
CA GLU A 92 15.16 -26.03 -9.51
C GLU A 92 15.46 -24.64 -8.92
N GLY A 93 15.09 -24.45 -7.64
CA GLY A 93 15.27 -23.19 -6.92
C GLY A 93 14.11 -22.19 -7.03
N ILE A 94 13.08 -22.50 -7.83
CA ILE A 94 11.83 -21.74 -7.90
C ILE A 94 10.85 -22.30 -6.88
N ARG A 95 10.42 -21.49 -5.91
CA ARG A 95 9.39 -21.87 -4.95
C ARG A 95 8.02 -21.47 -5.49
N VAL A 96 7.09 -22.41 -5.51
CA VAL A 96 5.69 -22.18 -5.90
C VAL A 96 4.80 -22.58 -4.74
N THR A 97 4.07 -21.61 -4.18
CA THR A 97 3.21 -21.81 -3.01
C THR A 97 1.76 -21.53 -3.37
N TYR A 98 0.85 -22.44 -3.04
CA TYR A 98 -0.58 -22.24 -3.27
C TYR A 98 -1.16 -21.22 -2.28
N GLN A 99 -1.93 -20.25 -2.80
CA GLN A 99 -2.53 -19.15 -2.02
C GLN A 99 -4.07 -19.24 -1.94
N GLY A 100 -4.69 -20.30 -2.48
CA GLY A 100 -6.14 -20.45 -2.45
C GLY A 100 -6.88 -19.88 -3.65
N GLN A 101 -8.19 -19.61 -3.47
CA GLN A 101 -9.10 -19.00 -4.44
C GLN A 101 -9.65 -17.69 -3.82
N PRO A 102 -9.01 -16.54 -4.05
CA PRO A 102 -9.44 -15.27 -3.44
C PRO A 102 -10.85 -14.85 -3.83
N GLY A 103 -11.32 -15.24 -5.03
CA GLY A 103 -12.69 -14.99 -5.48
C GLY A 103 -13.71 -16.02 -5.00
N GLY A 104 -13.33 -16.93 -4.10
CA GLY A 104 -14.19 -17.99 -3.59
C GLY A 104 -14.33 -19.20 -4.51
N LYS A 105 -15.30 -20.06 -4.20
CA LYS A 105 -15.50 -21.33 -4.92
C LYS A 105 -15.77 -21.08 -6.41
N ASN A 106 -14.99 -21.75 -7.27
CA ASN A 106 -15.01 -21.63 -8.73
C ASN A 106 -14.32 -20.38 -9.29
N SER A 107 -13.62 -19.60 -8.46
CA SER A 107 -12.72 -18.57 -8.95
C SER A 107 -11.39 -19.17 -9.39
N GLU A 108 -10.59 -18.37 -10.09
CA GLU A 108 -9.24 -18.78 -10.42
C GLU A 108 -8.40 -18.96 -9.14
N HIS A 109 -7.49 -19.93 -9.19
CA HIS A 109 -6.59 -20.25 -8.09
C HIS A 109 -5.32 -19.41 -8.20
N HIS A 110 -4.84 -18.91 -7.07
CA HIS A 110 -3.68 -18.03 -6.98
C HIS A 110 -2.47 -18.75 -6.41
N TRP A 111 -1.30 -18.35 -6.90
CA TRP A 111 -0.02 -18.96 -6.62
C TRP A 111 1.02 -17.88 -6.38
N ARG A 112 1.85 -18.10 -5.39
CA ARG A 112 3.02 -17.28 -5.09
C ARG A 112 4.24 -17.97 -5.69
N VAL A 113 5.01 -17.27 -6.50
CA VAL A 113 6.18 -17.78 -7.21
C VAL A 113 7.38 -16.96 -6.79
N ASP A 114 8.37 -17.61 -6.20
CA ASP A 114 9.63 -17.01 -5.76
C ASP A 114 10.81 -17.61 -6.52
N VAL A 115 11.54 -16.77 -7.24
CA VAL A 115 12.71 -17.10 -8.09
C VAL A 115 14.03 -16.67 -7.45
N SER A 116 14.03 -16.24 -6.19
CA SER A 116 15.21 -15.80 -5.43
C SER A 116 16.36 -16.81 -5.47
N LYS A 117 16.04 -18.11 -5.45
CA LYS A 117 17.04 -19.19 -5.47
C LYS A 117 17.13 -19.90 -6.82
N ALA A 118 16.45 -19.41 -7.85
CA ALA A 118 16.49 -20.00 -9.18
C ALA A 118 17.86 -19.79 -9.84
N SER A 119 18.28 -20.76 -10.65
CA SER A 119 19.51 -20.64 -11.43
C SER A 119 19.45 -19.47 -12.43
N PRO A 120 20.61 -18.90 -12.85
CA PRO A 120 20.63 -17.75 -13.78
C PRO A 120 19.84 -17.98 -15.07
N LYS A 121 19.94 -19.19 -15.63
CA LYS A 121 19.18 -19.61 -16.82
C LYS A 121 17.66 -19.54 -16.61
N LEU A 122 17.19 -19.89 -15.42
CA LEU A 122 15.77 -19.86 -15.08
C LEU A 122 15.27 -18.45 -14.77
N ARG A 123 16.12 -17.62 -14.16
CA ARG A 123 15.84 -16.19 -14.00
C ARG A 123 15.71 -15.50 -15.35
N GLU A 124 16.58 -15.82 -16.31
CA GLU A 124 16.48 -15.27 -17.66
C GLU A 124 15.15 -15.65 -18.34
N VAL A 125 14.73 -16.91 -18.26
CA VAL A 125 13.42 -17.36 -18.77
C VAL A 125 12.27 -16.62 -18.08
N PHE A 126 12.35 -16.45 -16.77
CA PHE A 126 11.35 -15.70 -16.00
C PHE A 126 11.28 -14.23 -16.41
N GLU A 127 12.42 -13.55 -16.54
CA GLU A 127 12.52 -12.16 -17.00
C GLU A 127 12.03 -12.00 -18.44
N GLN A 128 12.33 -12.94 -19.33
CA GLN A 128 11.80 -12.95 -20.69
C GLN A 128 10.27 -13.06 -20.67
N LEU A 129 9.69 -13.91 -19.83
CA LEU A 129 8.24 -14.06 -19.71
C LEU A 129 7.56 -12.84 -19.06
N GLN A 130 8.24 -12.17 -18.14
CA GLN A 130 7.80 -10.87 -17.59
C GLN A 130 7.81 -9.77 -18.66
N ARG A 131 8.89 -9.67 -19.45
CA ARG A 131 9.04 -8.67 -20.52
C ARG A 131 7.99 -8.82 -21.63
N HIS A 132 7.56 -10.05 -21.92
CA HIS A 132 6.53 -10.33 -22.93
C HIS A 132 5.09 -10.34 -22.37
N SER A 133 4.88 -9.78 -21.16
CA SER A 133 3.58 -9.51 -20.51
C SER A 133 2.61 -10.70 -20.41
N ARG A 134 3.12 -11.94 -20.47
CA ARG A 134 2.32 -13.15 -20.19
C ARG A 134 2.26 -13.50 -18.72
N LEU A 135 3.00 -12.80 -17.87
CA LEU A 135 2.84 -12.81 -16.41
C LEU A 135 2.53 -11.38 -15.97
N PRO A 136 1.66 -11.17 -14.96
CA PRO A 136 1.60 -9.86 -14.33
C PRO A 136 3.03 -9.52 -13.87
N ILE A 137 3.46 -8.29 -14.17
CA ILE A 137 4.72 -7.74 -13.65
C ILE A 137 4.73 -8.04 -12.15
N ALA A 138 5.84 -8.58 -11.66
CA ALA A 138 6.06 -8.70 -10.23
C ALA A 138 5.61 -7.42 -9.57
N VAL A 139 4.49 -7.44 -8.85
CA VAL A 139 4.24 -6.39 -7.87
C VAL A 139 5.32 -6.67 -6.86
N PRO A 140 6.39 -5.87 -6.84
CA PRO A 140 7.44 -6.16 -5.91
C PRO A 140 6.82 -6.11 -4.53
N SER A 141 7.02 -7.13 -3.72
CA SER A 141 7.29 -6.89 -2.31
C SER A 141 8.64 -6.15 -2.20
N THR A 142 8.77 -4.98 -2.82
CA THR A 142 9.79 -4.02 -2.39
C THR A 142 9.21 -3.35 -1.16
N PRO A 143 9.96 -3.23 -0.05
CA PRO A 143 9.73 -2.15 0.89
C PRO A 143 9.80 -0.88 0.05
N THR A 144 8.64 -0.25 -0.14
CA THR A 144 8.52 0.85 -1.07
C THR A 144 9.53 1.93 -0.66
N GLY A 145 10.60 2.12 -1.41
CA GLY A 145 11.49 3.28 -1.26
C GLY A 145 10.66 4.56 -1.29
N ASP A 146 9.59 4.58 -2.08
CA ASP A 146 8.60 5.66 -2.14
C ASP A 146 7.58 5.69 -0.98
N ARG A 147 7.36 4.63 -0.20
CA ARG A 147 6.40 4.64 0.94
C ARG A 147 7.10 4.74 2.28
N ALA A 148 8.29 4.16 2.44
CA ALA A 148 9.21 4.52 3.52
C ALA A 148 9.61 6.01 3.41
N ALA A 149 9.83 6.53 2.20
CA ALA A 149 9.98 7.98 1.98
C ALA A 149 8.69 8.80 2.23
N ARG A 150 7.51 8.16 2.26
CA ARG A 150 6.22 8.76 2.65
C ARG A 150 5.80 8.45 4.09
N GLY A 151 6.68 7.88 4.91
CA GLY A 151 6.41 7.60 6.33
C GLY A 151 5.44 6.43 6.61
N ALA A 152 5.22 5.52 5.66
CA ALA A 152 4.37 4.34 5.90
C ALA A 152 5.09 3.27 6.75
N ILE A 153 4.35 2.65 7.67
CA ILE A 153 4.81 1.63 8.62
C ILE A 153 4.30 0.25 8.14
N GLU A 154 5.19 -0.74 8.04
CA GLU A 154 4.80 -2.11 7.74
C GLU A 154 4.42 -2.85 9.02
N TRP A 155 3.28 -3.55 9.02
CA TRP A 155 2.82 -4.38 10.13
C TRP A 155 2.04 -5.58 9.59
N ASN A 156 2.50 -6.80 9.89
CA ASN A 156 1.87 -8.07 9.45
C ASN A 156 1.50 -8.11 7.95
N GLY A 157 2.35 -7.56 7.08
CA GLY A 157 2.10 -7.51 5.64
C GLY A 157 1.11 -6.41 5.18
N LEU A 158 0.61 -5.59 6.10
CA LEU A 158 -0.12 -4.35 5.81
C LEU A 158 0.82 -3.15 5.84
N TRP A 159 0.52 -2.14 5.03
CA TRP A 159 1.20 -0.84 5.05
C TRP A 159 0.25 0.19 5.63
N LEU A 160 0.60 0.72 6.80
CA LEU A 160 -0.19 1.66 7.58
C LEU A 160 0.47 3.05 7.56
N ARG A 161 -0.31 4.11 7.76
CA ARG A 161 0.15 5.50 7.57
C ARG A 161 0.54 6.20 8.88
N SER A 162 0.21 5.63 10.04
CA SER A 162 0.55 6.20 11.35
C SER A 162 0.71 5.12 12.43
N PRO A 163 1.42 5.42 13.54
CA PRO A 163 1.50 4.52 14.70
C PRO A 163 0.12 4.20 15.31
N ALA A 164 -0.80 5.16 15.30
CA ALA A 164 -2.18 4.94 15.74
C ALA A 164 -2.91 3.90 14.88
N GLN A 165 -2.73 3.93 13.56
CA GLN A 165 -3.28 2.87 12.70
C GLN A 165 -2.67 1.50 13.04
N VAL A 166 -1.38 1.42 13.36
CA VAL A 166 -0.75 0.17 13.79
C VAL A 166 -1.43 -0.36 15.07
N LYS A 167 -1.68 0.51 16.05
CA LYS A 167 -2.37 0.13 17.30
C LYS A 167 -3.79 -0.37 17.09
N ILE A 168 -4.55 0.28 16.21
CA ILE A 168 -5.89 -0.21 15.84
C ILE A 168 -5.81 -1.56 15.12
N ALA A 169 -4.87 -1.72 14.19
CA ALA A 169 -4.69 -2.99 13.50
C ALA A 169 -4.32 -4.14 14.46
N GLU A 170 -3.45 -3.89 15.44
CA GLU A 170 -3.13 -4.82 16.53
C GLU A 170 -4.40 -5.21 17.33
N ALA A 171 -5.21 -4.23 17.75
CA ALA A 171 -6.43 -4.49 18.52
C ALA A 171 -7.50 -5.26 17.73
N LEU A 172 -7.65 -4.97 16.43
CA LEU A 172 -8.57 -5.70 15.54
C LEU A 172 -8.12 -7.15 15.34
N ASP A 173 -6.81 -7.40 15.17
CA ASP A 173 -6.24 -8.73 14.97
C ASP A 173 -6.29 -9.59 16.23
N LEU A 174 -6.04 -9.00 17.40
CA LEU A 174 -6.23 -9.67 18.71
C LEU A 174 -7.67 -10.19 18.89
N ARG A 175 -8.65 -9.48 18.32
CA ARG A 175 -10.08 -9.86 18.33
C ARG A 175 -10.47 -10.79 17.19
N GLN A 176 -9.53 -11.17 16.33
CA GLN A 176 -9.74 -12.04 15.16
C GLN A 176 -10.80 -11.47 14.19
N LEU A 177 -10.84 -10.15 14.05
CA LEU A 177 -11.75 -9.47 13.13
C LEU A 177 -11.17 -9.45 11.72
N VAL A 178 -12.06 -9.56 10.73
CA VAL A 178 -11.68 -9.36 9.33
C VAL A 178 -11.75 -7.87 9.02
N PHE A 179 -10.61 -7.29 8.66
CA PHE A 179 -10.51 -5.89 8.28
C PHE A 179 -9.59 -5.69 7.08
N PHE A 180 -9.79 -4.55 6.40
CA PHE A 180 -8.96 -4.08 5.32
C PHE A 180 -8.45 -2.69 5.67
N ALA A 181 -7.14 -2.47 5.50
CA ALA A 181 -6.52 -1.18 5.79
C ALA A 181 -6.25 -0.38 4.50
N ASN A 182 -6.33 0.94 4.58
CA ASN A 182 -6.02 1.88 3.50
C ASN A 182 -6.79 1.59 2.20
N VAL A 183 -8.10 1.39 2.33
CA VAL A 183 -8.97 0.94 1.25
C VAL A 183 -9.34 2.12 0.34
N PRO A 184 -9.01 2.06 -0.96
CA PRO A 184 -9.50 3.03 -1.92
C PRO A 184 -10.97 2.76 -2.24
N GLY A 185 -11.74 3.83 -2.40
CA GLY A 185 -13.14 3.80 -2.75
C GLY A 185 -13.50 4.88 -3.77
N ARG A 186 -14.73 4.79 -4.29
CA ARG A 186 -15.31 5.84 -5.13
C ARG A 186 -16.69 6.21 -4.63
N VAL A 187 -16.92 7.51 -4.49
CA VAL A 187 -18.22 8.06 -4.11
C VAL A 187 -18.86 8.74 -5.31
N PRO A 188 -20.11 8.40 -5.67
CA PRO A 188 -20.83 9.09 -6.72
C PRO A 188 -21.13 10.54 -6.31
N THR A 189 -20.92 11.46 -7.25
CA THR A 189 -21.16 12.89 -7.08
C THR A 189 -22.45 13.24 -7.84
N ARG A 190 -23.31 14.09 -7.27
CA ARG A 190 -24.66 14.35 -7.84
C ARG A 190 -24.60 14.90 -9.27
N ASP A 191 -23.62 15.76 -9.54
CA ASP A 191 -23.55 16.54 -10.78
C ASP A 191 -22.19 16.37 -11.51
N GLY A 192 -21.49 15.26 -11.28
CA GLY A 192 -20.14 15.06 -11.85
C GLY A 192 -19.54 13.67 -11.68
N PRO A 193 -18.30 13.46 -12.19
CA PRO A 193 -17.62 12.17 -12.10
C PRO A 193 -17.37 11.78 -10.63
N SER A 194 -17.45 10.48 -10.34
CA SER A 194 -17.27 9.97 -8.97
C SER A 194 -15.92 10.37 -8.40
N ARG A 195 -15.92 10.81 -7.14
CA ARG A 195 -14.72 11.21 -6.39
C ARG A 195 -14.01 9.98 -5.82
N ALA A 196 -12.69 9.93 -5.96
CA ALA A 196 -11.88 8.95 -5.24
C ALA A 196 -11.81 9.31 -3.75
N ILE A 197 -11.92 8.30 -2.90
CA ILE A 197 -11.75 8.41 -1.44
C ILE A 197 -10.81 7.32 -0.98
N ASP A 198 -10.10 7.57 0.11
CA ASP A 198 -9.42 6.54 0.88
C ASP A 198 -10.07 6.48 2.26
N VAL A 199 -10.30 5.28 2.75
CA VAL A 199 -10.74 5.01 4.13
C VAL A 199 -9.67 4.20 4.84
N GLU A 200 -9.50 4.44 6.14
CA GLU A 200 -8.37 3.87 6.87
C GLU A 200 -8.60 2.42 7.24
N PHE A 201 -9.74 2.10 7.85
CA PHE A 201 -10.14 0.72 8.12
C PHE A 201 -11.55 0.47 7.60
N SER A 202 -11.73 -0.63 6.87
CA SER A 202 -13.02 -1.23 6.54
C SER A 202 -13.14 -2.56 7.27
N ILE A 203 -14.13 -2.69 8.15
CA ILE A 203 -14.28 -3.80 9.08
C ILE A 203 -15.62 -4.48 8.81
N VAL A 204 -15.60 -5.81 8.68
CA VAL A 204 -16.82 -6.61 8.55
C VAL A 204 -17.13 -7.24 9.90
N TYR A 205 -18.26 -6.86 10.49
CA TYR A 205 -18.70 -7.38 11.79
C TYR A 205 -20.19 -7.72 11.74
N ARG A 206 -20.53 -8.94 12.17
CA ARG A 206 -21.91 -9.48 12.16
C ARG A 206 -22.65 -9.32 10.82
N GLY A 207 -21.92 -9.44 9.71
CA GLY A 207 -22.46 -9.32 8.35
C GLY A 207 -22.70 -7.89 7.88
N GLN A 208 -22.34 -6.89 8.68
CA GLN A 208 -22.41 -5.48 8.30
C GLN A 208 -21.00 -4.92 8.05
N LEU A 209 -20.93 -3.89 7.21
CA LEU A 209 -19.70 -3.16 6.92
C LEU A 209 -19.64 -1.89 7.79
N GLY A 210 -18.51 -1.67 8.45
CA GLY A 210 -18.21 -0.42 9.12
C GLY A 210 -16.87 0.16 8.66
N ILE A 211 -16.74 1.47 8.81
CA ILE A 211 -15.54 2.25 8.53
C ILE A 211 -15.09 2.94 9.81
N LEU A 212 -13.82 2.74 10.17
CA LEU A 212 -13.15 3.42 11.26
C LEU A 212 -12.01 4.26 10.66
N GLU A 213 -11.99 5.55 10.99
CA GLU A 213 -10.88 6.44 10.64
C GLU A 213 -10.18 6.98 11.89
N VAL A 214 -8.86 7.08 11.81
CA VAL A 214 -8.03 7.80 12.76
C VAL A 214 -7.89 9.24 12.29
N ASP A 215 -8.36 10.19 13.10
CA ASP A 215 -8.18 11.61 12.85
C ASP A 215 -6.80 12.02 13.34
N GLY A 216 -5.86 12.18 12.40
CA GLY A 216 -4.51 12.66 12.68
C GLY A 216 -4.55 14.04 13.32
N SER A 217 -3.74 14.28 14.34
CA SER A 217 -3.69 15.58 14.99
C SER A 217 -3.11 16.63 14.05
N THR A 218 -3.97 17.35 13.33
CA THR A 218 -3.66 18.72 12.95
C THR A 218 -4.59 19.62 13.71
N ASP A 219 -4.00 20.40 14.61
CA ASP A 219 -4.45 21.70 15.11
C ASP A 219 -4.69 22.71 13.96
N SER A 220 -5.32 22.30 12.86
CA SER A 220 -6.00 23.19 11.94
C SER A 220 -7.39 23.43 12.49
N ALA A 221 -7.44 24.25 13.55
CA ALA A 221 -8.62 24.98 13.96
C ALA A 221 -9.23 25.68 12.73
N GLY A 222 -10.15 25.02 12.03
CA GLY A 222 -10.79 25.60 10.86
C GLY A 222 -11.34 24.65 9.80
N SER A 223 -10.99 23.36 9.76
CA SER A 223 -11.74 22.42 8.91
C SER A 223 -12.87 21.80 9.72
N PRO A 224 -14.14 22.13 9.43
CA PRO A 224 -15.26 21.46 10.09
C PRO A 224 -15.15 19.94 9.87
N PRO A 225 -15.68 19.13 10.81
CA PRO A 225 -15.82 17.69 10.58
C PRO A 225 -16.39 17.47 9.18
N ASP A 226 -15.82 16.52 8.41
CA ASP A 226 -16.33 16.20 7.08
C ASP A 226 -17.69 15.47 7.21
N TYR A 227 -18.72 16.22 7.63
CA TYR A 227 -20.10 15.80 7.80
C TYR A 227 -20.66 15.21 6.50
N HIS A 228 -20.11 15.63 5.36
CA HIS A 228 -20.47 15.09 4.07
C HIS A 228 -20.03 13.63 3.94
N ARG A 229 -18.79 13.27 4.30
CA ARG A 229 -18.32 11.86 4.30
C ARG A 229 -19.14 10.98 5.24
N ALA A 230 -19.33 11.40 6.49
CA ALA A 230 -20.11 10.62 7.45
C ALA A 230 -21.54 10.35 6.93
N ARG A 231 -22.21 11.38 6.41
CA ARG A 231 -23.56 11.26 5.84
C ARG A 231 -23.60 10.38 4.58
N LEU A 232 -22.54 10.37 3.78
CA LEU A 232 -22.45 9.53 2.59
C LEU A 232 -22.44 8.04 2.96
N PHE A 233 -21.63 7.63 3.95
CA PHE A 233 -21.57 6.24 4.38
C PHE A 233 -22.85 5.79 5.09
N LEU A 234 -23.39 6.64 5.99
CA LEU A 234 -24.65 6.34 6.68
C LEU A 234 -25.81 6.13 5.71
N ARG A 235 -25.90 6.90 4.62
CA ARG A 235 -26.92 6.70 3.57
C ARG A 235 -26.83 5.34 2.86
N GLN A 236 -25.66 4.70 2.89
CA GLN A 236 -25.45 3.37 2.31
C GLN A 236 -25.62 2.25 3.36
N GLY A 237 -26.07 2.60 4.58
CA GLY A 237 -26.14 1.65 5.70
C GLY A 237 -24.76 1.23 6.22
N ILE A 238 -23.72 1.99 5.90
CA ILE A 238 -22.35 1.71 6.37
C ILE A 238 -22.14 2.47 7.69
N ILE A 239 -21.78 1.72 8.73
CA ILE A 239 -21.42 2.29 10.02
C ILE A 239 -20.13 3.08 9.85
N TYR A 240 -20.08 4.30 10.39
CA TYR A 240 -18.92 5.17 10.23
C TYR A 240 -18.65 5.90 11.54
N THR A 241 -17.40 5.87 11.99
CA THR A 241 -16.95 6.73 13.07
C THR A 241 -15.49 7.13 12.87
N ARG A 242 -15.07 8.15 13.61
CA ARG A 242 -13.69 8.61 13.66
C ARG A 242 -13.25 8.71 15.11
N PHE A 243 -12.01 8.34 15.37
CA PHE A 243 -11.36 8.50 16.67
C PHE A 243 -10.11 9.34 16.48
N THR A 244 -9.78 10.16 17.47
CA THR A 244 -8.55 10.92 17.47
C THR A 244 -7.34 10.00 17.49
N GLU A 245 -6.22 10.47 16.94
CA GLU A 245 -4.94 9.78 17.02
C GLU A 245 -4.56 9.43 18.47
N ARG A 246 -4.88 10.32 19.40
CA ARG A 246 -4.61 10.11 20.83
C ARG A 246 -5.43 8.96 21.42
N GLU A 247 -6.74 8.90 21.16
CA GLU A 247 -7.58 7.78 21.62
C GLU A 247 -7.05 6.44 21.09
N CYS A 248 -6.67 6.41 19.81
CA CYS A 248 -6.13 5.21 19.17
C CYS A 248 -4.76 4.76 19.71
N LEU A 249 -3.95 5.69 20.25
CA LEU A 249 -2.65 5.38 20.85
C LEU A 249 -2.77 5.00 22.32
N ASP A 250 -3.61 5.71 23.06
CA ASP A 250 -3.74 5.58 24.52
C ASP A 250 -4.52 4.30 24.88
N ASP A 251 -5.62 3.99 24.18
CA ASP A 251 -6.45 2.79 24.44
C ASP A 251 -7.10 2.24 23.15
N PRO A 252 -6.34 1.56 22.29
CA PRO A 252 -6.86 1.02 21.03
C PRO A 252 -7.94 -0.07 21.20
N GLU A 253 -7.92 -0.80 22.31
CA GLU A 253 -8.91 -1.84 22.58
C GLU A 253 -10.27 -1.23 22.90
N ALA A 254 -10.31 -0.19 23.75
CA ALA A 254 -11.55 0.54 24.03
C ALA A 254 -12.12 1.21 22.77
N VAL A 255 -11.26 1.78 21.91
CA VAL A 255 -11.66 2.34 20.62
C VAL A 255 -12.35 1.28 19.74
N VAL A 256 -11.76 0.09 19.64
CA VAL A 256 -12.35 -1.00 18.87
C VAL A 256 -13.68 -1.46 19.49
N GLU A 257 -13.79 -1.58 20.82
CA GLU A 257 -15.06 -1.92 21.47
C GLU A 257 -16.16 -0.90 21.19
N GLU A 258 -15.87 0.39 21.40
CA GLU A 258 -16.82 1.45 21.17
C GLU A 258 -17.30 1.45 19.70
N PHE A 259 -16.39 1.19 18.76
CA PHE A 259 -16.74 1.04 17.36
C PHE A 259 -17.68 -0.15 17.11
N LEU A 260 -17.39 -1.31 17.68
CA LEU A 260 -18.21 -2.52 17.51
C LEU A 260 -19.61 -2.36 18.12
N ASP A 261 -19.75 -1.58 19.20
CA ASP A 261 -21.04 -1.27 19.82
C ASP A 261 -21.99 -0.51 18.88
N LEU A 262 -21.45 0.22 17.90
CA LEU A 262 -22.27 0.93 16.89
C LEU A 262 -23.06 -0.05 16.00
N PHE A 263 -22.56 -1.28 15.81
CA PHE A 263 -23.25 -2.32 15.05
C PHE A 263 -24.49 -2.85 15.78
N VAL A 264 -24.46 -2.89 17.12
CA VAL A 264 -25.59 -3.36 17.93
C VAL A 264 -26.73 -2.34 17.90
N ARG A 265 -26.40 -1.05 17.97
CA ARG A 265 -27.40 0.04 17.95
C ARG A 265 -28.09 0.19 16.59
N GLY A 266 -27.40 -0.11 15.47
CA GLY A 266 -28.00 -0.10 14.13
C GLY A 266 -28.91 -1.30 13.83
N SER A 267 -28.78 -2.41 14.57
CA SER A 267 -29.55 -3.64 14.36
C SER A 267 -30.93 -3.63 15.03
N LEU A 268 -31.13 -2.82 16.07
CA LEU A 268 -32.40 -2.79 16.82
C LEU A 268 -33.56 -2.17 16.03
N ASP A 269 -33.28 -1.27 15.09
CA ASP A 269 -34.32 -0.66 14.23
C ASP A 269 -34.76 -1.58 13.07
N SER A 270 -34.01 -2.64 12.77
CA SER A 270 -34.35 -3.59 11.69
C SER A 270 -35.28 -4.72 12.15
N ALA A 271 -35.45 -4.91 13.46
CA ALA A 271 -36.27 -5.96 14.04
C ALA A 271 -37.71 -5.52 14.37
N LEU A 272 -38.04 -4.24 14.12
CA LEU A 272 -39.36 -3.64 14.38
C LEU A 272 -40.05 -3.11 13.10
N ALA A 273 -39.54 -3.45 11.92
CA ALA A 273 -40.11 -3.06 10.62
C ALA A 273 -40.71 -4.26 9.87
#